data_AF-A0AAF0EJI5-F1
#
_entry.id   AF-A0AAF0EJI5-F1
#
_cell.length_a   1.000
_cell.length_b   1.000
_cell.length_c   1.000
_cell.angle_alpha   90.00
_cell.angle_beta   90.00
_cell.angle_gamma   90.00
#
_symmetry.space_group_name_H-M   'P 1'
#
loop_
_entity.id
_entity.type
_entity.pdbx_description
1 polymer ?
#
loop_
_entity_poly.entity_id
_entity_poly.type
_entity_poly.pdbx_seq_one_letter_code
_entity_poly.pdbx_strand_id
1 'polypeptide(L)'
;MVERDPWVRRDSYEQIMKGAEALSVSPDHDTSVELTRPLVPLDPAEREAFGKRVASTKLGANSDGLIALLRDYPDLVSSQLAEKAERELAQRSPEPPRHGDTVTSYASALHGDDISSQSDLFPQAKEGELPRKRHRRLSRSVMQFPIPEMTSVTGEHSRRPFMSRLGTAVVPLARSRSVPGELNLGTLGARPDYGDEKVVVAMVGLPARGKSFLSNKLMRYLRWREYKVRVFNVGQLRRAVARENDAAPWATTLQNATFFDSNNAEALVVREALSHECLEQLIRWLKTTGHVGIHDATNTTKARRKKIAERVAKEPGLRLVFLESVCTDPAVVAANVEVKVQSRDPDYVNMNRDQARDDFLRRIKHYEDVYEPLDADGMERHYSYCKIVDVGRSATMNQISSYLESQIAFYLLNLHIAPRNIFMSRHGESQFNLEGKIGGDSDLSERGWAYARALPKLIQDHVGDEELTVWHSSLRRTGQTASLLPYPKLVWKSLDELDAGVCDGMTYKEIETFYPEDSASRDEDKFNYRYRGGESYRDVVVRLEPVIMELERQSNILIIGHQAILRALYAYFMGYDQNELPYIKIPLHTVIKLTPKAYGTTPF
;
A
#
# COMPACT_ATOMS: atom_id res chain seq x y z
N MET A 1 -35.81 46.00 5.16
CA MET A 1 -35.04 45.72 3.93
C MET A 1 -33.82 44.93 4.38
N VAL A 2 -33.82 43.62 4.15
CA VAL A 2 -32.66 42.78 4.45
C VAL A 2 -31.70 43.00 3.28
N GLU A 3 -30.52 43.56 3.54
CA GLU A 3 -29.45 43.68 2.56
C GLU A 3 -29.15 42.27 2.01
N ARG A 4 -29.48 42.06 0.74
CA ARG A 4 -29.05 40.87 0.01
C ARG A 4 -27.55 41.02 -0.19
N ASP A 5 -26.80 40.19 0.51
CA ASP A 5 -25.38 39.96 0.31
C ASP A 5 -25.13 39.76 -1.21
N PRO A 6 -24.35 40.62 -1.89
CA PRO A 6 -24.22 40.57 -3.34
C PRO A 6 -23.25 39.45 -3.73
N TRP A 7 -23.78 38.23 -3.83
CA TRP A 7 -23.01 37.10 -4.34
C TRP A 7 -22.74 37.27 -5.86
N VAL A 8 -21.47 37.03 -6.21
CA VAL A 8 -20.83 36.91 -7.53
C VAL A 8 -21.43 37.78 -8.66
N ARG A 9 -20.96 39.03 -8.77
CA ARG A 9 -21.07 39.78 -10.04
C ARG A 9 -20.41 38.96 -11.17
N ARG A 10 -20.86 39.13 -12.42
CA ARG A 10 -20.29 38.45 -13.62
C ARG A 10 -18.75 38.46 -13.65
N ASP A 11 -18.16 39.56 -13.20
CA ASP A 11 -16.71 39.74 -13.07
C ASP A 11 -16.04 38.73 -12.11
N SER A 12 -16.70 38.38 -11.00
CA SER A 12 -16.20 37.39 -10.03
C SER A 12 -16.23 35.97 -10.60
N TYR A 13 -17.25 35.61 -11.40
CA TYR A 13 -17.29 34.33 -12.10
C TYR A 13 -16.13 34.20 -13.10
N GLU A 14 -15.90 35.23 -13.91
CA GLU A 14 -14.80 35.25 -14.88
C GLU A 14 -13.42 35.19 -14.20
N GLN A 15 -13.25 35.85 -13.05
CA GLN A 15 -12.04 35.76 -12.23
C GLN A 15 -11.81 34.34 -11.70
N ILE A 16 -12.85 33.69 -11.15
CA ILE A 16 -12.79 32.31 -10.65
C ILE A 16 -12.35 31.36 -11.77
N MET A 17 -12.95 31.48 -12.95
CA MET A 17 -12.63 30.60 -14.08
C MET A 17 -11.24 30.83 -14.65
N LYS A 18 -10.80 32.09 -14.78
CA LYS A 18 -9.41 32.40 -15.17
C LYS A 18 -8.39 31.82 -14.18
N GLY A 19 -8.67 31.89 -12.87
CA GLY A 19 -7.81 31.26 -11.86
C GLY A 19 -7.79 29.73 -12.00
N ALA A 20 -8.95 29.11 -12.17
CA ALA A 20 -9.04 27.65 -12.34
C ALA A 20 -8.29 27.15 -13.59
N GLU A 21 -8.38 27.88 -14.70
CA GLU A 21 -7.67 27.59 -15.95
C GLU A 21 -6.15 27.81 -15.80
N ALA A 22 -5.72 28.88 -15.14
CA ALA A 22 -4.29 29.17 -14.93
C ALA A 22 -3.60 28.08 -14.09
N LEU A 23 -4.30 27.56 -13.07
CA LEU A 23 -3.86 26.45 -12.23
C LEU A 23 -3.64 25.14 -13.02
N SER A 24 -4.18 25.02 -14.25
CA SER A 24 -4.00 23.85 -15.11
C SER A 24 -2.64 23.76 -15.81
N VAL A 25 -1.89 24.87 -15.88
CA VAL A 25 -0.69 25.02 -16.74
C VAL A 25 0.62 24.71 -16.00
N SER A 26 0.60 24.62 -14.66
CA SER A 26 1.79 24.36 -13.87
C SER A 26 1.91 22.87 -13.50
N PRO A 27 2.99 22.16 -13.87
CA PRO A 27 3.29 20.83 -13.35
C PRO A 27 3.54 20.81 -11.83
N ASP A 28 3.83 21.97 -11.21
CA ASP A 28 4.01 22.12 -9.76
C ASP A 28 2.68 22.12 -8.99
N HIS A 29 1.55 22.23 -9.69
CA HIS A 29 0.21 22.19 -9.09
C HIS A 29 -0.38 20.78 -9.23
N ASP A 30 0.38 19.78 -8.77
CA ASP A 30 -0.21 18.48 -8.50
C ASP A 30 -1.24 18.61 -7.38
N THR A 31 -2.50 18.77 -7.75
CA THR A 31 -3.61 18.70 -6.81
C THR A 31 -3.72 17.33 -6.17
N SER A 32 -2.99 16.30 -6.60
CA SER A 32 -2.87 15.08 -5.82
C SER A 32 -2.11 15.39 -4.53
N VAL A 33 -2.86 15.86 -3.52
CA VAL A 33 -2.37 15.78 -2.14
C VAL A 33 -2.28 14.31 -1.86
N GLU A 34 -1.07 13.78 -1.92
CA GLU A 34 -0.73 12.53 -1.26
C GLU A 34 -1.01 12.73 0.23
N LEU A 35 -2.27 12.53 0.61
CA LEU A 35 -2.73 12.43 2.00
C LEU A 35 -1.95 11.33 2.74
N THR A 36 -1.19 10.53 1.99
CA THR A 36 -0.52 9.29 2.33
C THR A 36 0.99 9.34 2.30
N ARG A 37 1.67 10.46 1.99
CA ARG A 37 3.08 10.54 2.40
C ARG A 37 3.11 10.34 3.91
N PRO A 38 4.06 9.56 4.46
CA PRO A 38 4.09 9.28 5.89
C PRO A 38 3.89 10.57 6.68
N LEU A 39 3.11 10.49 7.77
CA LEU A 39 3.12 11.53 8.79
C LEU A 39 4.59 11.92 8.98
N VAL A 40 4.86 13.23 8.87
CA VAL A 40 6.20 13.83 9.02
C VAL A 40 6.91 13.10 10.15
N PRO A 41 8.17 12.66 9.94
CA PRO A 41 8.88 11.91 10.96
C PRO A 41 8.77 12.61 12.32
N LEU A 42 8.64 11.79 13.37
CA LEU A 42 8.52 12.18 14.79
C LEU A 42 9.21 13.52 15.06
N ASP A 43 8.51 14.42 15.75
CA ASP A 43 9.02 15.73 16.21
C ASP A 43 10.44 15.54 16.78
N PRO A 44 11.41 16.47 16.55
CA PRO A 44 12.68 16.50 17.28
C PRO A 44 12.59 16.08 18.77
N ALA A 45 11.53 16.47 19.49
CA ALA A 45 11.29 16.05 20.86
C ALA A 45 10.96 14.54 21.00
N GLU A 46 10.19 13.98 20.08
CA GLU A 46 9.85 12.56 20.01
C GLU A 46 11.05 11.71 19.53
N ARG A 47 11.90 12.25 18.65
CA ARG A 47 13.21 11.67 18.27
C ARG A 47 14.17 11.65 19.45
N GLU A 48 14.21 12.71 20.25
CA GLU A 48 15.01 12.74 21.48
C GLU A 48 14.50 11.73 22.50
N ALA A 49 13.18 11.60 22.65
CA ALA A 49 12.56 10.58 23.50
C ALA A 49 12.81 9.15 22.98
N PHE A 50 12.86 8.95 21.67
CA PHE A 50 13.28 7.69 21.05
C PHE A 50 14.76 7.40 21.33
N GLY A 51 15.66 8.38 21.15
CA GLY A 51 17.08 8.26 21.47
C GLY A 51 17.32 7.90 22.94
N LYS A 52 16.60 8.54 23.87
CA LYS A 52 16.63 8.21 25.31
C LYS A 52 16.13 6.79 25.59
N ARG A 53 15.08 6.34 24.89
CA ARG A 53 14.57 4.96 25.00
C ARG A 53 15.59 3.95 24.47
N VAL A 54 16.17 4.17 23.30
CA VAL A 54 17.20 3.29 22.70
C VAL A 54 18.44 3.22 23.59
N ALA A 55 18.91 4.36 24.12
CA ALA A 55 20.04 4.40 25.06
C ALA A 55 19.77 3.65 26.37
N SER A 56 18.52 3.53 26.79
CA SER A 56 18.11 2.75 27.97
C SER A 56 17.98 1.24 27.70
N THR A 57 18.03 0.79 26.44
CA THR A 57 17.99 -0.63 26.10
C THR A 57 19.37 -1.29 26.17
N LYS A 58 19.39 -2.62 26.30
CA LYS A 58 20.63 -3.42 26.20
C LYS A 58 21.37 -3.24 24.87
N LEU A 59 20.71 -2.72 23.83
CA LEU A 59 21.26 -2.45 22.50
C LEU A 59 22.02 -1.11 22.41
N GLY A 60 21.67 -0.15 23.28
CA GLY A 60 22.36 1.14 23.41
C GLY A 60 23.43 1.17 24.50
N ALA A 61 23.47 0.15 25.35
CA ALA A 61 24.42 0.03 26.46
C ALA A 61 25.77 -0.62 26.08
N ASN A 62 25.86 -1.20 24.88
CA ASN A 62 27.06 -1.87 24.35
C ASN A 62 27.62 -1.11 23.14
N SER A 63 28.93 -0.82 23.17
CA SER A 63 29.62 0.00 22.16
C SER A 63 29.41 -0.51 20.73
N ASP A 64 29.40 -1.83 20.53
CA ASP A 64 29.26 -2.43 19.21
C ASP A 64 27.80 -2.36 18.68
N GLY A 65 26.80 -2.38 19.57
CA GLY A 65 25.39 -2.19 19.24
C GLY A 65 25.09 -0.75 18.83
N LEU A 66 25.70 0.22 19.54
CA LEU A 66 25.62 1.64 19.23
C LEU A 66 26.30 1.99 17.90
N ILE A 67 27.48 1.40 17.64
CA ILE A 67 28.24 1.58 16.40
C ILE A 67 27.48 0.99 15.20
N ALA A 68 26.83 -0.18 15.35
CA ALA A 68 25.99 -0.75 14.30
C ALA A 68 24.76 0.14 14.00
N LEU A 69 24.15 0.71 15.06
CA LEU A 69 23.01 1.60 14.93
C LEU A 69 23.37 2.92 14.22
N LEU A 70 24.55 3.49 14.53
CA LEU A 70 25.06 4.72 13.91
C LEU A 70 25.55 4.51 12.47
N ARG A 71 26.17 3.36 12.18
CA ARG A 71 26.57 2.98 10.82
C ARG A 71 25.35 2.83 9.90
N ASP A 72 24.28 2.24 10.42
CA ASP A 72 23.11 1.88 9.61
C ASP A 72 22.03 2.99 9.60
N TYR A 73 21.99 3.87 10.63
CA TYR A 73 21.00 4.93 10.83
C TYR A 73 21.56 6.23 11.47
N PRO A 74 22.42 6.99 10.77
CA PRO A 74 23.01 8.22 11.32
C PRO A 74 21.97 9.30 11.67
N ASP A 75 20.82 9.32 10.98
CA ASP A 75 19.76 10.33 11.17
C ASP A 75 18.82 10.07 12.36
N LEU A 76 18.93 8.89 13.00
CA LEU A 76 18.04 8.46 14.11
C LEU A 76 18.67 8.64 15.49
N VAL A 77 19.92 9.12 15.56
CA VAL A 77 20.67 9.28 16.79
C VAL A 77 20.92 10.76 17.05
N SER A 78 20.70 11.25 18.27
CA SER A 78 20.99 12.64 18.63
C SER A 78 22.46 12.99 18.38
N SER A 79 22.76 14.21 17.93
CA SER A 79 24.13 14.69 17.62
C SER A 79 25.13 14.44 18.75
N GLN A 80 24.72 14.56 20.01
CA GLN A 80 25.58 14.28 21.18
C GLN A 80 25.95 12.80 21.36
N LEU A 81 25.06 11.86 21.01
CA LEU A 81 25.35 10.42 21.06
C LEU A 81 26.25 10.01 19.89
N ALA A 82 26.03 10.59 18.71
CA ALA A 82 26.86 10.39 17.53
C ALA A 82 28.31 10.83 17.78
N GLU A 83 28.52 12.03 18.36
CA GLU A 83 29.86 12.51 18.74
C GLU A 83 30.55 11.61 19.77
N LYS A 84 29.80 11.07 20.74
CA LYS A 84 30.38 10.19 21.77
C LYS A 84 30.87 8.87 21.17
N ALA A 85 30.12 8.30 20.24
CA ALA A 85 30.47 7.07 19.54
C ALA A 85 31.57 7.26 18.49
N GLU A 86 31.61 8.39 17.79
CA GLU A 86 32.71 8.74 16.87
C GLU A 86 34.04 8.87 17.61
N ARG A 87 34.03 9.41 18.85
CA ARG A 87 35.22 9.41 19.72
C ARG A 87 35.69 8.01 20.12
N GLU A 88 34.76 7.07 20.33
CA GLU A 88 35.10 5.66 20.63
C GLU A 88 35.64 4.93 19.40
N LEU A 89 35.14 5.23 18.20
CA LEU A 89 35.65 4.73 16.91
C LEU A 89 37.06 5.24 16.60
N ALA A 90 37.33 6.53 16.86
CA ALA A 90 38.65 7.13 16.63
C ALA A 90 39.75 6.58 17.55
N GLN A 91 39.39 5.93 18.66
CA GLN A 91 40.33 5.33 19.61
C GLN A 91 40.67 3.86 19.29
N ARG A 92 39.97 3.21 18.35
CA ARG A 92 40.27 1.84 17.90
C ARG A 92 41.09 1.88 16.61
N SER A 93 42.42 1.77 16.70
CA SER A 93 43.28 1.53 15.53
C SER A 93 43.05 0.12 14.96
N PRO A 94 43.06 -0.09 13.63
CA PRO A 94 42.94 -1.42 13.04
C PRO A 94 44.30 -2.13 13.05
N GLU A 95 44.51 -3.09 13.95
CA GLU A 95 45.61 -4.04 13.81
C GLU A 95 45.16 -5.29 13.02
N PRO A 96 45.97 -5.80 12.08
CA PRO A 96 45.68 -7.05 11.38
C PRO A 96 45.90 -8.25 12.32
N PRO A 97 45.12 -9.34 12.20
CA PRO A 97 45.24 -10.48 13.10
C PRO A 97 46.58 -11.21 12.89
N ARG A 98 47.39 -11.30 13.95
CA ARG A 98 48.56 -12.19 13.99
C ARG A 98 48.11 -13.64 14.22
N HIS A 99 48.76 -14.56 13.49
CA HIS A 99 48.59 -16.00 13.65
C HIS A 99 48.96 -16.45 15.07
N GLY A 100 48.05 -17.21 15.68
CA GLY A 100 48.32 -18.09 16.82
C GLY A 100 48.55 -17.36 18.13
N ASP A 101 47.48 -17.09 18.88
CA ASP A 101 47.43 -17.29 20.32
C ASP A 101 45.96 -17.31 20.79
N THR A 102 45.63 -18.33 21.56
CA THR A 102 44.32 -18.63 22.16
C THR A 102 43.89 -17.58 23.19
N VAL A 103 42.66 -17.06 23.08
CA VAL A 103 41.97 -16.34 24.17
C VAL A 103 40.51 -16.81 24.29
N THR A 104 40.32 -17.72 25.26
CA THR A 104 39.23 -17.83 26.24
C THR A 104 37.83 -17.31 25.89
N SER A 105 36.89 -18.27 25.81
CA SER A 105 35.45 -18.08 25.77
C SER A 105 34.88 -17.45 27.06
N TYR A 106 33.87 -16.60 26.90
CA TYR A 106 33.00 -16.04 27.95
C TYR A 106 32.06 -17.10 28.59
N ALA A 107 32.60 -18.26 28.98
CA ALA A 107 31.84 -19.37 29.57
C ALA A 107 32.23 -19.69 31.03
N SER A 108 33.04 -18.87 31.69
CA SER A 108 33.48 -19.13 33.06
C SER A 108 33.62 -17.84 33.87
N ALA A 109 32.48 -17.26 34.25
CA ALA A 109 32.40 -16.23 35.28
C ALA A 109 31.01 -16.19 35.94
N LEU A 110 30.47 -17.36 36.30
CA LEU A 110 29.42 -17.50 37.32
C LEU A 110 29.58 -18.90 37.91
N HIS A 111 30.44 -19.04 38.93
CA HIS A 111 30.24 -19.86 40.14
C HIS A 111 31.52 -19.96 40.97
N GLY A 112 31.36 -19.81 42.29
CA GLY A 112 32.29 -20.07 43.39
C GLY A 112 32.01 -19.07 44.52
N ASP A 113 31.67 -19.41 45.76
CA ASP A 113 31.59 -20.66 46.57
C ASP A 113 30.51 -20.37 47.65
N ASP A 114 29.93 -21.23 48.48
CA ASP A 114 30.22 -22.57 48.99
C ASP A 114 28.91 -23.05 49.68
N ILE A 115 28.56 -24.35 49.67
CA ILE A 115 27.83 -25.09 50.72
C ILE A 115 27.51 -26.51 50.20
N SER A 116 27.95 -27.47 51.00
CA SER A 116 27.75 -28.91 50.92
C SER A 116 26.29 -29.37 50.88
N SER A 117 26.13 -30.58 50.33
CA SER A 117 25.16 -31.63 50.69
C SER A 117 23.94 -31.84 49.77
N GLN A 118 23.89 -33.10 49.30
CA GLN A 118 22.74 -33.93 48.95
C GLN A 118 21.76 -33.44 47.88
N SER A 119 21.80 -34.19 46.78
CA SER A 119 20.90 -34.14 45.63
C SER A 119 19.50 -34.66 45.98
N ASP A 120 18.49 -33.78 45.96
CA ASP A 120 17.07 -34.13 46.00
C ASP A 120 16.30 -33.40 44.90
N LEU A 121 16.34 -33.92 43.66
CA LEU A 121 15.44 -33.47 42.58
C LEU A 121 15.00 -34.60 41.63
N PHE A 122 14.97 -35.83 42.16
CA PHE A 122 14.09 -36.89 41.66
C PHE A 122 13.11 -37.30 42.76
N PRO A 123 11.85 -36.83 42.74
CA PRO A 123 10.80 -37.57 43.39
C PRO A 123 10.43 -38.74 42.47
N GLN A 124 10.83 -39.95 42.87
CA GLN A 124 10.14 -41.16 42.45
C GLN A 124 8.66 -41.05 42.89
N ALA A 125 7.74 -41.01 41.93
CA ALA A 125 6.33 -41.29 42.14
C ALA A 125 5.94 -42.38 41.13
N LYS A 126 5.99 -43.65 41.53
CA LYS A 126 4.87 -44.46 42.05
C LYS A 126 3.64 -44.44 41.14
N GLU A 127 3.40 -45.61 40.56
CA GLU A 127 2.17 -46.05 39.91
C GLU A 127 0.93 -45.77 40.78
N GLY A 128 -0.15 -45.31 40.14
CA GLY A 128 -1.43 -45.07 40.82
C GLY A 128 -2.50 -44.44 39.92
N GLU A 129 -3.29 -45.30 39.28
CA GLU A 129 -4.70 -45.17 38.85
C GLU A 129 -5.24 -43.86 38.20
N LEU A 130 -5.66 -44.03 36.95
CA LEU A 130 -6.54 -43.15 36.15
C LEU A 130 -7.93 -42.95 36.78
N PRO A 131 -8.61 -41.84 36.42
CA PRO A 131 -10.00 -41.95 35.99
C PRO A 131 -10.24 -41.38 34.58
N ARG A 132 -10.85 -42.23 33.76
CA ARG A 132 -11.35 -42.01 32.40
C ARG A 132 -12.35 -40.84 32.33
N LYS A 133 -12.15 -39.91 31.37
CA LYS A 133 -13.26 -39.19 30.72
C LYS A 133 -13.09 -39.09 29.20
N ARG A 134 -13.81 -40.00 28.54
CA ARG A 134 -14.42 -39.99 27.18
C ARG A 134 -13.74 -39.18 26.06
N HIS A 135 -13.05 -39.93 25.20
CA HIS A 135 -12.83 -39.59 23.80
C HIS A 135 -14.16 -39.44 23.03
N ARG A 136 -14.28 -38.36 22.25
CA ARG A 136 -15.12 -38.33 21.06
C ARG A 136 -14.18 -38.33 19.85
N ARG A 137 -13.98 -39.51 19.23
CA ARG A 137 -13.30 -39.67 17.95
C ARG A 137 -14.14 -38.97 16.88
N LEU A 138 -13.57 -37.99 16.18
CA LEU A 138 -14.00 -37.62 14.84
C LEU A 138 -12.84 -37.97 13.89
N SER A 139 -13.14 -38.89 12.99
CA SER A 139 -12.26 -39.44 11.98
C SER A 139 -11.84 -38.37 10.97
N ARG A 140 -10.55 -38.36 10.64
CA ARG A 140 -10.00 -37.73 9.43
C ARG A 140 -10.75 -38.23 8.20
N SER A 141 -11.33 -37.30 7.43
CA SER A 141 -11.68 -37.51 6.03
C SER A 141 -11.08 -36.34 5.24
N VAL A 142 -10.04 -36.65 4.48
CA VAL A 142 -9.47 -35.79 3.44
C VAL A 142 -10.51 -35.71 2.33
N MET A 143 -11.18 -34.56 2.17
CA MET A 143 -12.02 -34.29 1.00
C MET A 143 -11.15 -33.61 -0.06
N GLN A 144 -10.58 -34.42 -0.95
CA GLN A 144 -10.13 -33.99 -2.27
C GLN A 144 -11.39 -33.70 -3.11
N PHE A 145 -11.55 -32.49 -3.61
CA PHE A 145 -12.51 -32.20 -4.67
C PHE A 145 -11.84 -32.49 -6.03
N PRO A 146 -12.38 -33.40 -6.87
CA PRO A 146 -11.91 -33.57 -8.24
C PRO A 146 -12.56 -32.55 -9.17
N ILE A 147 -11.73 -31.98 -10.05
CA ILE A 147 -12.11 -31.12 -11.18
C ILE A 147 -12.83 -32.00 -12.23
N PRO A 148 -14.02 -31.64 -12.76
CA PRO A 148 -14.68 -32.46 -13.77
C PRO A 148 -13.99 -32.39 -15.13
N GLU A 149 -13.61 -33.57 -15.66
CA GLU A 149 -13.25 -33.78 -17.07
C GLU A 149 -14.46 -33.52 -17.98
N MET A 150 -14.29 -32.64 -18.98
CA MET A 150 -15.25 -32.52 -20.07
C MET A 150 -15.10 -33.69 -21.03
N THR A 151 -15.97 -34.69 -20.89
CA THR A 151 -16.18 -35.73 -21.89
C THR A 151 -17.20 -35.27 -22.93
N SER A 152 -16.82 -35.51 -24.18
CA SER A 152 -17.59 -35.35 -25.40
C SER A 152 -18.93 -36.08 -25.36
N VAL A 153 -20.02 -35.39 -25.70
CA VAL A 153 -21.29 -36.02 -26.09
C VAL A 153 -21.71 -35.52 -27.47
N THR A 154 -21.86 -36.49 -28.38
CA THR A 154 -22.41 -36.39 -29.72
C THR A 154 -23.92 -36.12 -29.69
N GLY A 155 -24.42 -35.29 -30.62
CA GLY A 155 -25.85 -35.08 -30.82
C GLY A 155 -26.14 -34.35 -32.14
N GLU A 156 -26.89 -35.00 -33.02
CA GLU A 156 -27.13 -34.66 -34.42
C GLU A 156 -28.17 -33.54 -34.66
N HIS A 157 -27.90 -32.80 -35.75
CA HIS A 157 -28.77 -32.10 -36.71
C HIS A 157 -30.19 -31.60 -36.35
N SER A 158 -30.41 -30.30 -36.59
CA SER A 158 -31.42 -29.87 -37.57
C SER A 158 -30.99 -28.57 -38.30
N ARG A 159 -31.25 -28.56 -39.60
CA ARG A 159 -30.78 -27.66 -40.66
C ARG A 159 -31.89 -26.66 -41.01
N ARG A 160 -31.64 -25.35 -41.15
CA ARG A 160 -31.52 -24.52 -42.41
C ARG A 160 -32.41 -23.25 -42.29
N PRO A 161 -32.34 -22.23 -43.20
CA PRO A 161 -31.18 -21.41 -43.63
C PRO A 161 -31.52 -19.90 -43.82
N PHE A 162 -30.54 -18.96 -43.80
CA PHE A 162 -30.39 -17.94 -44.87
C PHE A 162 -29.10 -17.08 -44.74
N MET A 163 -28.56 -16.81 -45.94
CA MET A 163 -27.42 -16.01 -46.45
C MET A 163 -27.20 -14.60 -45.83
N SER A 164 -26.05 -13.89 -45.87
CA SER A 164 -24.71 -14.03 -46.48
C SER A 164 -23.75 -12.92 -45.99
N ARG A 165 -22.44 -13.10 -46.31
CA ARG A 165 -21.33 -12.13 -46.42
C ARG A 165 -20.48 -11.84 -45.16
N LEU A 166 -19.37 -12.57 -45.04
CA LEU A 166 -18.16 -12.12 -44.38
C LEU A 166 -17.00 -12.27 -45.36
N GLY A 167 -16.39 -11.13 -45.71
CA GLY A 167 -15.17 -11.07 -46.50
C GLY A 167 -14.01 -11.61 -45.68
N THR A 168 -13.26 -12.53 -46.29
CA THR A 168 -11.99 -13.05 -45.80
C THR A 168 -10.93 -11.96 -45.87
N ALA A 169 -10.56 -11.38 -44.72
CA ALA A 169 -9.25 -10.78 -44.52
C ALA A 169 -8.38 -11.80 -43.78
N VAL A 170 -7.53 -12.49 -44.55
CA VAL A 170 -6.49 -13.38 -44.01
C VAL A 170 -5.37 -12.49 -43.46
N VAL A 171 -5.27 -12.40 -42.13
CA VAL A 171 -4.07 -11.86 -41.47
C VAL A 171 -3.05 -13.00 -41.36
N PRO A 172 -1.83 -12.86 -41.91
CA PRO A 172 -0.85 -13.92 -41.84
C PRO A 172 -0.33 -14.06 -40.40
N LEU A 173 -0.50 -15.25 -39.83
CA LEU A 173 0.10 -15.64 -38.56
C LEU A 173 1.62 -15.79 -38.79
N ALA A 174 2.38 -14.72 -38.54
CA ALA A 174 3.83 -14.80 -38.50
C ALA A 174 4.23 -15.63 -37.27
N ARG A 175 4.47 -16.93 -37.48
CA ARG A 175 5.26 -17.74 -36.55
C ARG A 175 6.68 -17.18 -36.54
N SER A 176 6.97 -16.30 -35.59
CA SER A 176 8.34 -15.99 -35.21
C SER A 176 8.98 -17.27 -34.66
N ARG A 177 9.77 -17.93 -35.50
CA ARG A 177 10.80 -18.87 -35.05
C ARG A 177 11.88 -18.01 -34.40
N SER A 178 11.99 -18.06 -33.07
CA SER A 178 13.12 -17.52 -32.36
C SER A 178 14.40 -18.20 -32.88
N VAL A 179 15.31 -17.40 -33.41
CA VAL A 179 16.66 -17.82 -33.77
C VAL A 179 17.38 -18.26 -32.47
N PRO A 180 17.93 -19.47 -32.38
CA PRO A 180 18.77 -19.84 -31.25
C PRO A 180 20.14 -19.18 -31.45
N GLY A 181 20.40 -18.06 -30.76
CA GLY A 181 21.68 -17.37 -30.92
C GLY A 181 21.87 -16.02 -30.23
N GLU A 182 20.86 -15.43 -29.59
CA GLU A 182 21.09 -14.27 -28.71
C GLU A 182 21.24 -14.71 -27.26
N LEU A 183 22.43 -14.48 -26.69
CA LEU A 183 22.67 -14.56 -25.26
C LEU A 183 21.69 -13.62 -24.57
N ASN A 184 20.86 -14.13 -23.65
CA ASN A 184 20.13 -13.31 -22.69
C ASN A 184 21.16 -12.62 -21.77
N LEU A 185 21.81 -11.55 -22.25
CA LEU A 185 22.38 -10.53 -21.37
C LEU A 185 21.23 -10.02 -20.50
N GLY A 186 21.45 -9.78 -19.20
CA GLY A 186 20.41 -9.31 -18.27
C GLY A 186 19.57 -8.21 -18.90
N THR A 187 18.37 -8.57 -19.37
CA THR A 187 17.50 -7.64 -20.09
C THR A 187 16.77 -6.78 -19.09
N LEU A 188 16.48 -5.52 -19.45
CA LEU A 188 15.52 -4.73 -18.69
C LEU A 188 14.21 -5.53 -18.61
N GLY A 189 13.70 -5.72 -17.39
CA GLY A 189 12.46 -6.42 -17.13
C GLY A 189 11.36 -5.81 -18.01
N ALA A 190 10.80 -6.62 -18.90
CA ALA A 190 9.75 -6.17 -19.80
C ALA A 190 8.59 -5.63 -18.97
N ARG A 191 8.17 -4.39 -19.25
CA ARG A 191 6.94 -3.83 -18.66
C ARG A 191 5.79 -4.74 -19.07
N PRO A 192 4.94 -5.19 -18.14
CA PRO A 192 3.70 -5.84 -18.53
C PRO A 192 2.93 -4.92 -19.48
N ASP A 193 2.40 -5.47 -20.57
CA ASP A 193 1.54 -4.72 -21.49
C ASP A 193 0.22 -4.44 -20.77
N TYR A 194 0.18 -3.30 -20.07
CA TYR A 194 -0.99 -2.86 -19.33
C TYR A 194 -2.09 -2.27 -20.25
N GLY A 195 -1.86 -2.28 -21.57
CA GLY A 195 -2.70 -1.65 -22.58
C GLY A 195 -2.65 -0.12 -22.52
N ASP A 196 -2.85 0.53 -23.67
CA ASP A 196 -3.04 2.00 -23.76
C ASP A 196 -4.42 2.44 -23.22
N GLU A 197 -5.05 1.65 -22.33
CA GLU A 197 -6.38 1.93 -21.78
C GLU A 197 -6.33 3.18 -20.89
N LYS A 198 -7.24 4.11 -21.14
CA LYS A 198 -7.37 5.35 -20.36
C LYS A 198 -8.72 5.37 -19.67
N VAL A 199 -8.70 5.40 -18.35
CA VAL A 199 -9.92 5.33 -17.52
C VAL A 199 -10.09 6.59 -16.70
N VAL A 200 -11.28 7.18 -16.78
CA VAL A 200 -11.78 8.21 -15.88
C VAL A 200 -12.57 7.51 -14.78
N VAL A 201 -12.14 7.64 -13.53
CA VAL A 201 -12.89 7.17 -12.36
C VAL A 201 -13.58 8.37 -11.73
N ALA A 202 -14.91 8.47 -11.89
CA ALA A 202 -15.70 9.55 -11.30
C ALA A 202 -16.27 9.11 -9.94
N MET A 203 -15.77 9.72 -8.85
CA MET A 203 -16.24 9.41 -7.50
C MET A 203 -17.67 9.90 -7.31
N VAL A 204 -18.51 9.12 -6.62
CA VAL A 204 -19.89 9.46 -6.27
C VAL A 204 -20.11 9.22 -4.78
N GLY A 205 -20.82 10.12 -4.11
CA GLY A 205 -21.27 9.92 -2.73
C GLY A 205 -21.20 11.19 -1.87
N LEU A 206 -21.91 11.14 -0.75
CA LEU A 206 -22.00 12.24 0.20
C LEU A 206 -20.63 12.56 0.85
N PRO A 207 -20.42 13.79 1.37
CA PRO A 207 -19.25 14.11 2.18
C PRO A 207 -19.12 13.14 3.39
N ALA A 208 -17.89 12.92 3.87
CA ALA A 208 -17.58 12.04 4.99
C ALA A 208 -17.96 10.54 4.83
N ARG A 209 -18.26 10.07 3.61
CA ARG A 209 -18.61 8.65 3.34
C ARG A 209 -17.47 7.76 2.83
N GLY A 210 -16.23 8.25 2.82
CA GLY A 210 -15.06 7.42 2.45
C GLY A 210 -14.57 7.53 1.01
N LYS A 211 -15.07 8.49 0.21
CA LYS A 211 -14.57 8.75 -1.16
C LYS A 211 -13.05 8.93 -1.22
N SER A 212 -12.50 9.83 -0.39
CA SER A 212 -11.06 10.09 -0.36
C SER A 212 -10.25 8.88 0.12
N PHE A 213 -10.83 8.03 0.98
CA PHE A 213 -10.19 6.77 1.37
C PHE A 213 -10.08 5.82 0.17
N LEU A 214 -11.19 5.59 -0.55
CA LEU A 214 -11.20 4.72 -1.73
C LEU A 214 -10.31 5.26 -2.84
N SER A 215 -10.36 6.56 -3.14
CA SER A 215 -9.52 7.18 -4.17
C SER A 215 -8.03 7.02 -3.85
N ASN A 216 -7.62 7.22 -2.60
CA ASN A 216 -6.23 7.09 -2.17
C ASN A 216 -5.75 5.64 -2.20
N LYS A 217 -6.57 4.71 -1.69
CA LYS A 217 -6.26 3.27 -1.73
C LYS A 217 -6.13 2.78 -3.18
N LEU A 218 -7.03 3.22 -4.06
CA LEU A 218 -7.00 2.84 -5.47
C LEU A 218 -5.79 3.42 -6.19
N MET A 219 -5.53 4.72 -6.00
CA MET A 219 -4.35 5.38 -6.56
C MET A 219 -3.07 4.67 -6.15
N ARG A 220 -2.93 4.33 -4.86
CA ARG A 220 -1.73 3.68 -4.34
C ARG A 220 -1.50 2.30 -4.96
N TYR A 221 -2.55 1.48 -5.02
CA TYR A 221 -2.49 0.16 -5.63
C TYR A 221 -2.10 0.23 -7.12
N LEU A 222 -2.77 1.10 -7.88
CA LEU A 222 -2.49 1.23 -9.30
C LEU A 222 -1.09 1.80 -9.57
N ARG A 223 -0.62 2.79 -8.78
CA ARG A 223 0.75 3.32 -8.89
C ARG A 223 1.81 2.27 -8.53
N TRP A 224 1.57 1.46 -7.51
CA TRP A 224 2.44 0.34 -7.15
C TRP A 224 2.54 -0.68 -8.30
N ARG A 225 1.44 -0.91 -9.02
CA ARG A 225 1.41 -1.65 -10.30
C ARG A 225 1.89 -0.87 -11.52
N GLU A 226 2.50 0.29 -11.31
CA GLU A 226 3.12 1.13 -12.33
C GLU A 226 2.17 1.86 -13.28
N TYR A 227 0.87 1.89 -12.97
CA TYR A 227 -0.04 2.77 -13.69
C TYR A 227 0.22 4.23 -13.30
N LYS A 228 0.27 5.11 -14.30
CA LYS A 228 0.25 6.55 -14.10
C LYS A 228 -1.15 6.96 -13.67
N VAL A 229 -1.31 7.24 -12.37
CA VAL A 229 -2.58 7.61 -11.76
C VAL A 229 -2.48 8.97 -11.09
N ARG A 230 -3.50 9.82 -11.27
CA ARG A 230 -3.61 11.14 -10.65
C ARG A 230 -5.04 11.41 -10.18
N VAL A 231 -5.15 12.05 -9.02
CA VAL A 231 -6.41 12.48 -8.43
C VAL A 231 -6.64 13.96 -8.71
N PHE A 232 -7.80 14.27 -9.27
CA PHE A 232 -8.28 15.62 -9.58
C PHE A 232 -9.44 15.93 -8.64
N ASN A 233 -9.14 16.63 -7.55
CA ASN A 233 -10.12 16.92 -6.50
C ASN A 233 -10.71 18.32 -6.69
N VAL A 234 -12.02 18.38 -6.96
CA VAL A 234 -12.73 19.64 -7.21
C VAL A 234 -12.69 20.57 -6.00
N GLY A 235 -12.70 20.01 -4.79
CA GLY A 235 -12.61 20.78 -3.55
C GLY A 235 -11.25 21.47 -3.36
N GLN A 236 -10.15 20.83 -3.79
CA GLN A 236 -8.80 21.41 -3.77
C GLN A 236 -8.64 22.48 -4.83
N LEU A 237 -9.15 22.26 -6.05
CA LEU A 237 -9.16 23.29 -7.09
C LEU A 237 -9.90 24.54 -6.61
N ARG A 238 -11.12 24.37 -6.09
CA ARG A 238 -11.89 25.48 -5.48
C ARG A 238 -11.08 26.22 -4.41
N ARG A 239 -10.41 25.49 -3.49
CA ARG A 239 -9.60 26.09 -2.44
C ARG A 239 -8.36 26.80 -2.99
N ALA A 240 -7.72 26.27 -4.03
CA ALA A 240 -6.57 26.89 -4.67
C ALA A 240 -6.97 28.22 -5.32
N VAL A 241 -8.07 28.23 -6.07
CA VAL A 241 -8.63 29.46 -6.66
C VAL A 241 -8.95 30.49 -5.59
N ALA A 242 -9.55 30.09 -4.47
CA ALA A 242 -9.82 31.00 -3.35
C ALA A 242 -8.52 31.58 -2.76
N ARG A 243 -7.47 30.76 -2.56
CA ARG A 243 -6.19 31.21 -2.00
C ARG A 243 -5.44 32.18 -2.91
N GLU A 244 -5.44 31.94 -4.23
CA GLU A 244 -4.80 32.84 -5.18
C GLU A 244 -5.52 34.20 -5.28
N ASN A 245 -6.76 34.26 -4.82
CA ASN A 245 -7.61 35.45 -4.85
C ASN A 245 -8.04 35.87 -3.42
N ASP A 246 -7.19 35.66 -2.41
CA ASP A 246 -7.55 35.90 -1.00
C ASP A 246 -7.99 37.34 -0.70
N ALA A 247 -7.52 38.31 -1.51
CA ALA A 247 -7.96 39.71 -1.44
C ALA A 247 -9.38 39.95 -1.98
N ALA A 248 -9.97 38.99 -2.69
CA ALA A 248 -11.30 39.13 -3.27
C ALA A 248 -12.40 38.77 -2.25
N PRO A 249 -13.45 39.61 -2.10
CA PRO A 249 -14.53 39.36 -1.14
C PRO A 249 -15.24 38.01 -1.32
N TRP A 250 -15.27 37.48 -2.55
CA TRP A 250 -15.90 36.20 -2.88
C TRP A 250 -15.07 34.97 -2.49
N ALA A 251 -13.78 35.13 -2.18
CA ALA A 251 -12.87 34.01 -1.91
C ALA A 251 -13.20 33.29 -0.60
N THR A 252 -13.53 34.06 0.45
CA THR A 252 -14.01 33.52 1.74
C THR A 252 -15.34 32.80 1.59
N THR A 253 -16.18 33.27 0.69
CA THR A 253 -17.52 32.72 0.48
C THR A 253 -17.53 31.38 -0.24
N LEU A 254 -16.48 31.05 -1.02
CA LEU A 254 -16.28 29.70 -1.56
C LEU A 254 -16.07 28.63 -0.49
N GLN A 255 -15.74 29.00 0.75
CA GLN A 255 -15.38 28.06 1.81
C GLN A 255 -16.57 27.70 2.73
N ASN A 256 -17.59 28.56 2.83
CA ASN A 256 -18.71 28.43 3.77
C ASN A 256 -19.78 27.38 3.33
N ALA A 257 -20.53 26.81 4.28
CA ALA A 257 -21.63 25.88 3.98
C ALA A 257 -22.72 26.45 3.04
N THR A 258 -22.97 27.76 3.07
CA THR A 258 -23.97 28.44 2.21
C THR A 258 -23.63 28.36 0.72
N PHE A 259 -22.36 28.20 0.36
CA PHE A 259 -21.92 27.90 -1.01
C PHE A 259 -22.41 26.53 -1.49
N PHE A 260 -22.70 25.61 -0.55
CA PHE A 260 -23.13 24.26 -0.86
C PHE A 260 -24.64 24.07 -0.91
N ASP A 261 -25.42 25.07 -0.51
CA ASP A 261 -26.88 25.07 -0.59
C ASP A 261 -27.34 24.81 -2.03
N SER A 262 -28.29 23.89 -2.19
CA SER A 262 -28.89 23.56 -3.49
C SER A 262 -29.77 24.68 -4.04
N ASN A 263 -30.31 25.54 -3.16
CA ASN A 263 -31.16 26.67 -3.55
C ASN A 263 -30.34 27.89 -4.00
N ASN A 264 -29.03 27.87 -3.81
CA ASN A 264 -28.14 28.92 -4.26
C ASN A 264 -27.74 28.70 -5.74
N ALA A 265 -28.52 29.29 -6.65
CA ALA A 265 -28.33 29.14 -8.10
C ALA A 265 -26.95 29.65 -8.59
N GLU A 266 -26.44 30.74 -8.02
CA GLU A 266 -25.14 31.31 -8.39
C GLU A 266 -23.98 30.41 -7.95
N ALA A 267 -24.01 29.93 -6.70
CA ALA A 267 -23.01 28.99 -6.21
C ALA A 267 -23.07 27.64 -6.94
N LEU A 268 -24.27 27.21 -7.36
CA LEU A 268 -24.43 26.03 -8.20
C LEU A 268 -23.71 26.21 -9.56
N VAL A 269 -23.85 27.36 -10.22
CA VAL A 269 -23.14 27.68 -11.47
C VAL A 269 -21.62 27.60 -11.29
N VAL A 270 -21.09 28.19 -10.21
CA VAL A 270 -19.66 28.14 -9.90
C VAL A 270 -19.19 26.71 -9.61
N ARG A 271 -19.93 25.93 -8.82
CA ARG A 271 -19.60 24.51 -8.54
C ARG A 271 -19.59 23.64 -9.79
N GLU A 272 -20.55 23.85 -10.68
CA GLU A 272 -20.61 23.16 -11.97
C GLU A 272 -19.40 23.51 -12.85
N ALA A 273 -19.05 24.80 -12.94
CA ALA A 273 -17.93 25.25 -13.76
C ALA A 273 -16.58 24.74 -13.24
N LEU A 274 -16.34 24.79 -11.91
CA LEU A 274 -15.15 24.22 -11.28
C LEU A 274 -15.07 22.70 -11.46
N SER A 275 -16.20 21.99 -11.31
CA SER A 275 -16.25 20.55 -11.54
C SER A 275 -15.95 20.18 -12.99
N HIS A 276 -16.43 21.00 -13.94
CA HIS A 276 -16.18 20.83 -15.37
C HIS A 276 -14.71 21.09 -15.72
N GLU A 277 -14.13 22.21 -15.29
CA GLU A 277 -12.71 22.50 -15.55
C GLU A 277 -11.80 21.45 -14.92
N CYS A 278 -12.12 20.96 -13.72
CA CYS A 278 -11.38 19.85 -13.10
C CYS A 278 -11.42 18.56 -13.95
N LEU A 279 -12.56 18.27 -14.60
CA LEU A 279 -12.68 17.16 -15.55
C LEU A 279 -11.87 17.42 -16.83
N GLU A 280 -11.83 18.66 -17.34
CA GLU A 280 -11.00 19.00 -18.49
C GLU A 280 -9.51 18.81 -18.21
N GLN A 281 -9.03 19.24 -17.04
CA GLN A 281 -7.64 19.03 -16.60
C GLN A 281 -7.29 17.54 -16.56
N LEU A 282 -8.21 16.71 -16.05
CA LEU A 282 -8.08 15.27 -16.03
C LEU A 282 -7.97 14.70 -17.45
N ILE A 283 -8.87 15.08 -18.35
CA ILE A 283 -8.87 14.61 -19.74
C ILE A 283 -7.59 15.04 -20.47
N ARG A 284 -7.15 16.30 -20.33
CA ARG A 284 -5.90 16.81 -20.90
C ARG A 284 -4.71 15.96 -20.42
N TRP A 285 -4.64 15.65 -19.13
CA TRP A 285 -3.58 14.83 -18.56
C TRP A 285 -3.61 13.37 -19.04
N LEU A 286 -4.79 12.73 -19.10
CA LEU A 286 -4.93 11.38 -19.65
C LEU A 286 -4.49 11.32 -21.12
N LYS A 287 -4.80 12.33 -21.93
CA LYS A 287 -4.38 12.38 -23.33
C LYS A 287 -2.87 12.40 -23.54
N THR A 288 -2.11 12.94 -22.58
CA THR A 288 -0.65 13.02 -22.68
C THR A 288 0.03 11.76 -22.18
N THR A 289 -0.06 11.50 -20.87
CA THR A 289 0.77 10.46 -20.22
C THR A 289 0.00 9.60 -19.24
N GLY A 290 -1.20 9.98 -18.81
CA GLY A 290 -1.95 9.26 -17.78
C GLY A 290 -2.63 7.98 -18.25
N HIS A 291 -2.80 7.02 -17.34
CA HIS A 291 -3.64 5.82 -17.54
C HIS A 291 -4.97 5.94 -16.78
N VAL A 292 -4.94 6.40 -15.52
CA VAL A 292 -6.16 6.53 -14.70
C VAL A 292 -6.26 7.92 -14.08
N GLY A 293 -7.31 8.65 -14.41
CA GLY A 293 -7.65 9.94 -13.80
C GLY A 293 -8.81 9.76 -12.83
N ILE A 294 -8.63 10.08 -11.55
CA ILE A 294 -9.71 10.01 -10.56
C ILE A 294 -10.30 11.41 -10.38
N HIS A 295 -11.55 11.61 -10.81
CA HIS A 295 -12.33 12.82 -10.58
C HIS A 295 -12.99 12.73 -9.19
N ASP A 296 -12.36 13.34 -8.18
CA ASP A 296 -12.81 13.32 -6.80
C ASP A 296 -13.75 14.50 -6.51
N ALA A 297 -15.04 14.23 -6.64
CA ALA A 297 -16.14 15.12 -6.33
C ALA A 297 -17.31 14.33 -5.69
N THR A 298 -18.38 15.02 -5.28
CA THR A 298 -19.55 14.33 -4.71
C THR A 298 -20.41 13.67 -5.78
N ASN A 299 -20.58 14.30 -6.96
CA ASN A 299 -21.35 13.78 -8.10
C ASN A 299 -22.70 13.13 -7.72
N THR A 300 -23.39 13.71 -6.72
CA THR A 300 -24.56 13.14 -6.04
C THR A 300 -25.85 13.18 -6.86
N THR A 301 -25.93 13.97 -7.92
CA THR A 301 -27.13 14.12 -8.77
C THR A 301 -26.94 13.42 -10.11
N LYS A 302 -28.01 12.83 -10.67
CA LYS A 302 -28.03 12.22 -12.01
C LYS A 302 -27.66 13.21 -13.10
N ALA A 303 -28.15 14.45 -13.01
CA ALA A 303 -27.85 15.50 -13.97
C ALA A 303 -26.34 15.74 -14.11
N ARG A 304 -25.60 15.80 -12.99
CA ARG A 304 -24.14 15.96 -13.00
C ARG A 304 -23.44 14.73 -13.57
N ARG A 305 -23.85 13.52 -13.20
CA ARG A 305 -23.27 12.28 -13.74
C ARG A 305 -23.48 12.16 -15.25
N LYS A 306 -24.68 12.50 -15.74
CA LYS A 306 -24.98 12.58 -17.18
C LYS A 306 -24.05 13.55 -17.91
N LYS A 307 -23.83 14.75 -17.38
CA LYS A 307 -22.88 15.72 -17.99
C LYS A 307 -21.44 15.18 -18.05
N ILE A 308 -20.98 14.50 -17.00
CA ILE A 308 -19.65 13.85 -17.00
C ILE A 308 -19.59 12.77 -18.09
N ALA A 309 -20.59 11.90 -18.15
CA ALA A 309 -20.67 10.84 -19.16
C ALA A 309 -20.68 11.38 -20.59
N GLU A 310 -21.54 12.37 -20.87
CA GLU A 310 -21.62 13.01 -22.18
C GLU A 310 -20.32 13.72 -22.56
N ARG A 311 -19.61 14.31 -21.60
CA ARG A 311 -18.33 14.96 -21.86
C ARG A 311 -17.22 13.95 -22.16
N VAL A 312 -17.09 12.89 -21.36
CA VAL A 312 -16.07 11.85 -21.57
C VAL A 312 -16.33 11.07 -22.86
N ALA A 313 -17.59 10.82 -23.21
CA ALA A 313 -17.97 10.13 -24.45
C ALA A 313 -17.52 10.85 -25.74
N LYS A 314 -17.22 12.15 -25.68
CA LYS A 314 -16.64 12.90 -26.81
C LYS A 314 -15.17 12.55 -27.07
N GLU A 315 -14.51 11.85 -26.15
CA GLU A 315 -13.10 11.53 -26.21
C GLU A 315 -12.88 10.07 -26.63
N PRO A 316 -12.45 9.82 -27.87
CA PRO A 316 -12.22 8.45 -28.33
C PRO A 316 -11.09 7.80 -27.51
N GLY A 317 -11.32 6.56 -27.07
CA GLY A 317 -10.35 5.78 -26.29
C GLY A 317 -10.37 6.03 -24.78
N LEU A 318 -11.18 6.97 -24.28
CA LEU A 318 -11.38 7.16 -22.84
C LEU A 318 -12.60 6.34 -22.39
N ARG A 319 -12.44 5.63 -21.27
CA ARG A 319 -13.53 4.94 -20.58
C ARG A 319 -13.91 5.68 -19.31
N LEU A 320 -15.17 5.57 -18.91
CA LEU A 320 -15.70 6.18 -17.68
C LEU A 320 -16.25 5.09 -16.76
N VAL A 321 -15.77 5.08 -15.52
CA VAL A 321 -16.31 4.26 -14.44
C VAL A 321 -16.76 5.17 -13.30
N PHE A 322 -18.01 5.05 -12.86
CA PHE A 322 -18.45 5.70 -11.63
C PHE A 322 -18.09 4.83 -10.42
N LEU A 323 -17.51 5.43 -9.39
CA LEU A 323 -17.20 4.77 -8.12
C LEU A 323 -18.02 5.40 -6.99
N GLU A 324 -19.14 4.76 -6.65
CA GLU A 324 -20.02 5.21 -5.57
C GLU A 324 -19.58 4.66 -4.21
N SER A 325 -19.33 5.56 -3.26
CA SER A 325 -19.00 5.25 -1.88
C SER A 325 -20.20 5.55 -0.98
N VAL A 326 -20.80 4.50 -0.43
CA VAL A 326 -21.93 4.58 0.49
C VAL A 326 -21.47 4.11 1.87
N CYS A 327 -21.73 4.92 2.89
CA CYS A 327 -21.48 4.54 4.28
C CYS A 327 -22.74 4.84 5.08
N THR A 328 -23.35 3.78 5.63
CA THR A 328 -24.58 3.83 6.42
C THR A 328 -24.31 3.79 7.92
N ASP A 329 -23.10 3.41 8.34
CA ASP A 329 -22.70 3.36 9.75
C ASP A 329 -22.51 4.78 10.34
N PRO A 330 -23.35 5.19 11.32
CA PRO A 330 -23.25 6.50 11.96
C PRO A 330 -21.92 6.73 12.70
N ALA A 331 -21.31 5.69 13.26
CA ALA A 331 -20.07 5.80 14.02
C ALA A 331 -18.89 6.12 13.09
N VAL A 332 -18.83 5.46 11.93
CA VAL A 332 -17.82 5.74 10.89
C VAL A 332 -17.97 7.16 10.35
N VAL A 333 -19.21 7.61 10.14
CA VAL A 333 -19.49 8.96 9.64
C VAL A 333 -19.08 10.01 10.66
N ALA A 334 -19.42 9.81 11.94
CA ALA A 334 -19.00 10.69 13.02
C ALA A 334 -17.47 10.77 13.13
N ALA A 335 -16.77 9.64 13.05
CA ALA A 335 -15.31 9.61 13.05
C ALA A 335 -14.71 10.36 11.84
N ASN A 336 -15.28 10.18 10.64
CA ASN A 336 -14.83 10.88 9.44
C ASN A 336 -15.07 12.40 9.51
N VAL A 337 -16.20 12.81 10.08
CA VAL A 337 -16.51 14.23 10.38
C VAL A 337 -15.46 14.78 11.33
N GLU A 338 -15.15 14.05 12.40
CA GLU A 338 -14.17 14.49 13.38
C GLU A 338 -12.78 14.66 12.78
N VAL A 339 -12.30 13.69 11.98
CA VAL A 339 -11.02 13.82 11.28
C VAL A 339 -11.01 15.03 10.35
N LYS A 340 -12.13 15.33 9.69
CA LYS A 340 -12.25 16.48 8.79
C LYS A 340 -12.20 17.82 9.54
N VAL A 341 -12.81 17.89 10.71
CA VAL A 341 -12.83 19.09 11.56
C VAL A 341 -11.49 19.29 12.28
N GLN A 342 -10.81 18.20 12.68
CA GLN A 342 -9.48 18.25 13.31
C GLN A 342 -8.35 18.48 12.32
N SER A 343 -8.51 18.01 11.09
CA SER A 343 -7.57 18.34 10.03
C SER A 343 -7.53 19.86 9.89
N ARG A 344 -6.34 20.43 9.71
CA ARG A 344 -6.17 21.86 9.38
C ARG A 344 -6.71 22.13 7.96
N ASP A 345 -7.97 21.80 7.71
CA ASP A 345 -8.63 22.00 6.44
C ASP A 345 -8.72 23.51 6.21
N PRO A 346 -8.25 24.02 5.06
CA PRO A 346 -8.32 25.44 4.77
C PRO A 346 -9.75 26.00 4.84
N ASP A 347 -10.77 25.16 4.66
CA ASP A 347 -12.18 25.56 4.77
C ASP A 347 -12.56 26.02 6.20
N TYR A 348 -11.82 25.60 7.24
CA TYR A 348 -12.19 25.83 8.65
C TYR A 348 -11.10 26.53 9.48
N VAL A 349 -10.05 27.06 8.86
CA VAL A 349 -8.90 27.68 9.56
C VAL A 349 -9.31 28.80 10.51
N ASN A 350 -10.37 29.53 10.18
CA ASN A 350 -10.88 30.66 10.97
C ASN A 350 -12.09 30.31 11.87
N MET A 351 -12.45 29.04 11.97
CA MET A 351 -13.57 28.56 12.79
C MET A 351 -13.06 27.80 14.01
N ASN A 352 -13.75 27.93 15.14
CA ASN A 352 -13.50 27.02 16.25
C ASN A 352 -14.05 25.61 15.92
N ARG A 353 -13.65 24.61 16.72
CA ARG A 353 -13.98 23.20 16.46
C ARG A 353 -15.49 22.93 16.36
N ASP A 354 -16.28 23.53 17.24
CA ASP A 354 -17.74 23.33 17.26
C ASP A 354 -18.41 24.01 16.06
N GLN A 355 -17.97 25.24 15.72
CA GLN A 355 -18.44 25.97 14.53
C GLN A 355 -18.11 25.21 13.24
N ALA A 356 -16.89 24.71 13.10
CA ALA A 356 -16.47 23.93 11.94
C ALA A 356 -17.26 22.61 11.81
N ARG A 357 -17.54 21.96 12.94
CA ARG A 357 -18.39 20.76 12.97
C ARG A 357 -19.82 21.07 12.51
N ASP A 358 -20.43 22.12 13.06
CA ASP A 358 -21.80 22.51 12.70
C ASP A 358 -21.90 22.94 11.23
N ASP A 359 -20.90 23.67 10.73
CA ASP A 359 -20.81 24.05 9.31
C ASP A 359 -20.72 22.82 8.40
N PHE A 360 -19.85 21.86 8.75
CA PHE A 360 -19.69 20.65 7.96
C PHE A 360 -20.92 19.74 8.00
N LEU A 361 -21.61 19.64 9.14
CA LEU A 361 -22.87 18.90 9.24
C LEU A 361 -23.98 19.54 8.39
N ARG A 362 -24.07 20.88 8.38
CA ARG A 362 -25.00 21.59 7.46
C ARG A 362 -24.65 21.32 6.00
N ARG A 363 -23.36 21.32 5.66
CA ARG A 363 -22.91 20.96 4.31
C ARG A 363 -23.30 19.54 3.92
N ILE A 364 -23.20 18.55 4.82
CA ILE A 364 -23.68 17.19 4.57
C ILE A 364 -25.17 17.19 4.26
N LYS A 365 -25.97 17.87 5.10
CA LYS A 365 -27.42 17.97 4.92
C LYS A 365 -27.81 18.56 3.55
N HIS A 366 -27.17 19.63 3.12
CA HIS A 366 -27.41 20.21 1.79
C HIS A 366 -27.17 19.23 0.63
N TYR A 367 -26.21 18.28 0.78
CA TYR A 367 -26.01 17.24 -0.21
C TYR A 367 -27.01 16.09 -0.07
N GLU A 368 -27.45 15.76 1.15
CA GLU A 368 -28.46 14.73 1.41
C GLU A 368 -29.81 15.11 0.78
N ASP A 369 -30.20 16.39 0.85
CA ASP A 369 -31.46 16.91 0.30
C ASP A 369 -31.60 16.70 -1.23
N VAL A 370 -30.49 16.56 -1.94
CA VAL A 370 -30.45 16.39 -3.41
C VAL A 370 -29.77 15.11 -3.87
N TYR A 371 -29.45 14.19 -2.96
CA TYR A 371 -28.71 12.98 -3.30
C TYR A 371 -29.60 11.97 -4.03
N GLU A 372 -29.19 11.64 -5.26
CA GLU A 372 -29.78 10.60 -6.08
C GLU A 372 -28.76 9.45 -6.19
N PRO A 373 -28.90 8.37 -5.39
CA PRO A 373 -27.98 7.26 -5.43
C PRO A 373 -27.86 6.67 -6.83
N LEU A 374 -26.66 6.22 -7.18
CA LEU A 374 -26.38 5.70 -8.52
C LEU A 374 -27.32 4.54 -8.85
N ASP A 375 -28.01 4.67 -9.98
CA ASP A 375 -28.91 3.65 -10.54
C ASP A 375 -30.07 3.21 -9.61
N ALA A 376 -30.48 4.05 -8.66
CA ALA A 376 -31.55 3.72 -7.71
C ALA A 376 -32.91 3.40 -8.39
N ASP A 377 -33.17 3.97 -9.56
CA ASP A 377 -34.40 3.76 -10.35
C ASP A 377 -34.16 2.95 -11.63
N GLY A 378 -32.96 2.42 -11.85
CA GLY A 378 -32.61 1.64 -13.04
C GLY A 378 -32.34 2.46 -14.31
N MET A 379 -32.33 3.79 -14.24
CA MET A 379 -32.12 4.65 -15.43
C MET A 379 -30.65 4.80 -15.81
N GLU A 380 -29.71 4.37 -14.96
CA GLU A 380 -28.26 4.52 -15.14
C GLU A 380 -27.54 3.18 -15.37
N ARG A 381 -28.29 2.08 -15.57
CA ARG A 381 -27.80 0.72 -15.87
C ARG A 381 -26.85 0.60 -17.06
N HIS A 382 -26.84 1.60 -17.93
CA HIS A 382 -25.97 1.66 -19.10
C HIS A 382 -24.56 2.19 -18.77
N TYR A 383 -24.33 2.76 -17.59
CA TYR A 383 -23.01 3.21 -17.15
C TYR A 383 -22.18 2.08 -16.53
N SER A 384 -20.88 2.09 -16.77
CA SER A 384 -19.94 1.28 -16.01
C SER A 384 -19.79 1.85 -14.59
N TYR A 385 -20.05 1.04 -13.57
CA TYR A 385 -19.93 1.51 -12.19
C TYR A 385 -19.57 0.43 -11.17
N CYS A 386 -18.94 0.89 -10.10
CA CYS A 386 -18.68 0.15 -8.87
C CYS A 386 -19.37 0.89 -7.71
N LYS A 387 -20.24 0.22 -6.97
CA LYS A 387 -20.87 0.75 -5.75
C LYS A 387 -20.36 -0.02 -4.55
N ILE A 388 -19.70 0.66 -3.63
CA ILE A 388 -19.11 0.08 -2.42
C ILE A 388 -19.90 0.59 -1.20
N VAL A 389 -20.53 -0.33 -0.48
CA VAL A 389 -21.34 -0.04 0.71
C VAL A 389 -20.63 -0.53 1.96
N ASP A 390 -20.45 0.37 2.92
CA ASP A 390 -19.77 0.14 4.21
C ASP A 390 -18.43 -0.60 4.06
N VAL A 391 -17.68 -0.30 2.98
CA VAL A 391 -16.34 -0.84 2.64
C VAL A 391 -16.09 -2.26 3.16
N GLY A 392 -16.57 -3.25 2.40
CA GLY A 392 -16.42 -4.67 2.72
C GLY A 392 -17.73 -5.37 3.08
N ARG A 393 -18.84 -4.63 3.29
CA ARG A 393 -20.16 -5.24 3.57
C ARG A 393 -20.88 -5.73 2.32
N SER A 394 -20.96 -4.91 1.28
CA SER A 394 -21.54 -5.29 -0.01
C SER A 394 -21.01 -4.41 -1.12
N ALA A 395 -20.96 -4.96 -2.33
CA ALA A 395 -20.59 -4.23 -3.52
C ALA A 395 -21.48 -4.59 -4.71
N THR A 396 -21.66 -3.65 -5.63
CA THR A 396 -22.36 -3.86 -6.90
C THR A 396 -21.46 -3.41 -8.04
N MET A 397 -21.29 -4.27 -9.04
CA MET A 397 -20.51 -4.00 -10.24
C MET A 397 -21.44 -4.05 -11.46
N ASN A 398 -21.36 -3.07 -12.34
CA ASN A 398 -22.20 -2.99 -13.53
C ASN A 398 -21.36 -2.58 -14.75
N GLN A 399 -21.60 -3.24 -15.90
CA GLN A 399 -20.96 -2.95 -17.19
C GLN A 399 -19.42 -2.82 -17.12
N ILE A 400 -18.77 -3.66 -16.31
CA ILE A 400 -17.30 -3.76 -16.24
C ILE A 400 -16.84 -4.63 -17.42
N SER A 401 -16.10 -4.02 -18.36
CA SER A 401 -15.85 -4.62 -19.67
C SER A 401 -14.38 -4.72 -20.04
N SER A 402 -13.52 -3.91 -19.41
CA SER A 402 -12.08 -3.91 -19.69
C SER A 402 -11.24 -4.60 -18.64
N TYR A 403 -9.98 -4.90 -19.00
CA TYR A 403 -9.03 -5.44 -18.05
C TYR A 403 -8.79 -4.46 -16.89
N LEU A 404 -8.46 -3.20 -17.17
CA LEU A 404 -8.18 -2.21 -16.12
C LEU A 404 -9.41 -1.93 -15.24
N GLU A 405 -10.61 -1.87 -15.82
CA GLU A 405 -11.86 -1.75 -15.06
C GLU A 405 -12.07 -2.96 -14.12
N SER A 406 -11.77 -4.17 -14.62
CA SER A 406 -11.87 -5.41 -13.83
C SER A 406 -10.86 -5.44 -12.68
N GLN A 407 -9.64 -4.93 -12.89
CA GLN A 407 -8.62 -4.81 -11.84
C GLN A 407 -9.04 -3.82 -10.76
N ILE A 408 -9.61 -2.67 -11.15
CA ILE A 408 -10.16 -1.68 -10.22
C ILE A 408 -11.28 -2.32 -9.38
N ALA A 409 -12.24 -2.97 -10.03
CA ALA A 409 -13.36 -3.63 -9.35
C ALA A 409 -12.87 -4.71 -8.38
N PHE A 410 -11.93 -5.57 -8.82
CA PHE A 410 -11.38 -6.65 -8.01
C PHE A 410 -10.65 -6.12 -6.77
N TYR A 411 -9.84 -5.08 -6.91
CA TYR A 411 -9.17 -4.47 -5.77
C TYR A 411 -10.17 -3.90 -4.74
N LEU A 412 -11.17 -3.17 -5.21
CA LEU A 412 -12.19 -2.56 -4.35
C LEU A 412 -12.98 -3.58 -3.53
N LEU A 413 -13.20 -4.79 -4.08
CA LEU A 413 -13.89 -5.88 -3.39
C LEU A 413 -13.12 -6.44 -2.18
N ASN A 414 -11.79 -6.28 -2.15
CA ASN A 414 -10.94 -6.84 -1.12
C ASN A 414 -10.65 -5.85 0.02
N LEU A 415 -11.13 -4.61 -0.06
CA LEU A 415 -10.90 -3.59 0.96
C LEU A 415 -11.83 -3.74 2.17
N HIS A 416 -11.30 -3.42 3.36
CA HIS A 416 -12.09 -3.22 4.57
C HIS A 416 -11.56 -2.06 5.43
N ILE A 417 -12.40 -1.57 6.34
CA ILE A 417 -12.08 -0.47 7.28
C ILE A 417 -11.74 -0.93 8.70
N ALA A 418 -11.87 -2.23 8.99
CA ALA A 418 -11.52 -2.76 10.31
C ALA A 418 -10.07 -2.42 10.70
N PRO A 419 -9.82 -1.86 11.91
CA PRO A 419 -8.47 -1.64 12.41
C PRO A 419 -7.67 -2.93 12.45
N ARG A 420 -6.40 -2.86 12.05
CA ARG A 420 -5.49 -4.02 12.06
C ARG A 420 -4.04 -3.60 12.10
N ASN A 421 -3.18 -4.54 12.47
CA ASN A 421 -1.74 -4.40 12.45
C ASN A 421 -1.10 -5.40 11.47
N ILE A 422 -0.19 -4.89 10.64
CA ILE A 422 0.64 -5.70 9.75
C ILE A 422 2.06 -5.63 10.27
N PHE A 423 2.57 -6.75 10.78
CA PHE A 423 3.95 -6.88 11.23
C PHE A 423 4.79 -7.46 10.10
N MET A 424 5.96 -6.88 9.87
CA MET A 424 6.92 -7.35 8.87
C MET A 424 8.25 -7.61 9.54
N SER A 425 8.82 -8.79 9.30
CA SER A 425 10.15 -9.15 9.76
C SER A 425 10.85 -9.92 8.67
N ARG A 426 12.15 -9.69 8.49
CA ARG A 426 12.97 -10.66 7.76
C ARG A 426 13.05 -11.96 8.56
N HIS A 427 13.44 -13.04 7.89
CA HIS A 427 13.98 -14.20 8.60
C HIS A 427 15.13 -13.78 9.55
N GLY A 428 15.40 -14.61 10.55
CA GLY A 428 16.63 -14.53 11.35
C GLY A 428 17.87 -14.59 10.46
N GLU A 429 19.02 -14.19 10.98
CA GLU A 429 20.27 -14.21 10.21
C GLU A 429 20.54 -15.65 9.73
N SER A 430 20.85 -15.82 8.45
CA SER A 430 21.15 -17.12 7.83
C SER A 430 22.64 -17.32 7.63
N GLN A 431 23.07 -18.55 7.35
CA GLN A 431 24.46 -18.86 7.02
C GLN A 431 24.94 -18.02 5.82
N PHE A 432 24.11 -17.87 4.78
CA PHE A 432 24.47 -17.03 3.62
C PHE A 432 24.59 -15.55 3.98
N ASN A 433 23.89 -15.06 5.01
CA ASN A 433 24.11 -13.68 5.45
C ASN A 433 25.50 -13.50 6.09
N LEU A 434 25.99 -14.48 6.84
CA LEU A 434 27.34 -14.46 7.41
C LEU A 434 28.41 -14.52 6.31
N GLU A 435 28.16 -15.31 5.27
CA GLU A 435 29.06 -15.44 4.11
C GLU A 435 28.95 -14.29 3.11
N GLY A 436 27.98 -13.37 3.28
CA GLY A 436 27.73 -12.28 2.34
C GLY A 436 27.15 -12.71 0.99
N LYS A 437 26.55 -13.90 0.92
CA LYS A 437 25.94 -14.49 -0.27
C LYS A 437 24.47 -14.09 -0.43
N ILE A 438 24.03 -13.95 -1.68
CA ILE A 438 22.63 -13.64 -2.00
C ILE A 438 21.83 -14.90 -2.33
N GLY A 439 20.51 -14.82 -2.14
CA GLY A 439 19.56 -15.88 -2.49
C GLY A 439 19.76 -17.20 -1.75
N GLY A 440 19.63 -18.32 -2.46
CA GLY A 440 19.74 -19.69 -1.97
C GLY A 440 18.67 -20.09 -0.92
N ASP A 441 18.89 -21.24 -0.28
CA ASP A 441 17.99 -21.81 0.74
C ASP A 441 18.76 -22.28 1.99
N SER A 442 19.67 -21.44 2.50
CA SER A 442 20.47 -21.76 3.68
C SER A 442 19.67 -21.73 4.99
N ASP A 443 20.18 -22.46 5.99
CA ASP A 443 19.65 -22.49 7.35
C ASP A 443 19.97 -21.21 8.14
N LEU A 444 19.28 -21.02 9.27
CA LEU A 444 19.59 -19.97 10.23
C LEU A 444 20.98 -20.14 10.86
N SER A 445 21.63 -19.02 11.14
CA SER A 445 22.80 -18.96 12.02
C SER A 445 22.39 -19.12 13.49
N GLU A 446 23.36 -19.28 14.39
CA GLU A 446 23.07 -19.31 15.83
C GLU A 446 22.40 -18.01 16.31
N ARG A 447 22.82 -16.86 15.78
CA ARG A 447 22.20 -15.56 16.04
C ARG A 447 20.80 -15.48 15.43
N GLY A 448 20.59 -16.06 14.25
CA GLY A 448 19.25 -16.21 13.66
C GLY A 448 18.30 -17.03 14.52
N TRP A 449 18.78 -18.13 15.11
CA TRP A 449 18.01 -18.91 16.07
C TRP A 449 17.75 -18.16 17.38
N ALA A 450 18.70 -17.35 17.84
CA ALA A 450 18.48 -16.49 19.00
C ALA A 450 17.37 -15.47 18.72
N TYR A 451 17.34 -14.88 17.53
CA TYR A 451 16.24 -14.02 17.09
C TYR A 451 14.91 -14.77 17.04
N ALA A 452 14.87 -15.96 16.43
CA ALA A 452 13.66 -16.78 16.35
C ALA A 452 13.10 -17.14 17.74
N ARG A 453 13.96 -17.32 18.75
CA ARG A 453 13.55 -17.54 20.15
C ARG A 453 13.00 -16.29 20.84
N ALA A 454 13.48 -15.10 20.47
CA ALA A 454 13.02 -13.83 21.03
C ALA A 454 11.71 -13.33 20.40
N LEU A 455 11.48 -13.67 19.13
CA LEU A 455 10.36 -13.17 18.33
C LEU A 455 8.96 -13.45 18.93
N PRO A 456 8.64 -14.63 19.49
CA PRO A 456 7.32 -14.90 20.04
C PRO A 456 6.91 -13.93 21.15
N LYS A 457 7.84 -13.65 22.07
CA LYS A 457 7.60 -12.70 23.15
C LYS A 457 7.37 -11.29 22.62
N LEU A 458 8.22 -10.83 21.70
CA LEU A 458 8.09 -9.50 21.10
C LEU A 458 6.74 -9.31 20.40
N ILE A 459 6.28 -10.31 19.66
CA ILE A 459 4.99 -10.26 18.97
C ILE A 459 3.83 -10.30 19.97
N GLN A 460 3.90 -11.16 20.99
CA GLN A 460 2.89 -11.22 22.05
C GLN A 460 2.76 -9.89 22.80
N ASP A 461 3.87 -9.23 23.11
CA ASP A 461 3.89 -7.93 23.80
C ASP A 461 3.18 -6.82 22.99
N HIS A 462 3.08 -6.94 21.66
CA HIS A 462 2.46 -5.92 20.78
C HIS A 462 1.08 -6.29 20.26
N VAL A 463 0.75 -7.58 20.15
CA VAL A 463 -0.55 -8.11 19.70
C VAL A 463 -1.49 -8.35 20.88
N GLY A 464 -0.94 -8.68 22.06
CA GLY A 464 -1.74 -9.08 23.22
C GLY A 464 -2.45 -10.41 22.97
N ASP A 465 -3.74 -10.46 23.33
CA ASP A 465 -4.60 -11.64 23.17
C ASP A 465 -5.35 -11.67 21.83
N GLU A 466 -5.07 -10.73 20.91
CA GLU A 466 -5.71 -10.70 19.60
C GLU A 466 -5.23 -11.85 18.70
N GLU A 467 -6.12 -12.32 17.81
CA GLU A 467 -5.75 -13.34 16.82
C GLU A 467 -4.73 -12.77 15.82
N LEU A 468 -3.74 -13.59 15.45
CA LEU A 468 -2.70 -13.28 14.48
C LEU A 468 -2.45 -14.48 13.59
N THR A 469 -2.30 -14.25 12.29
CA THR A 469 -1.79 -15.26 11.36
C THR A 469 -0.36 -14.95 10.97
N VAL A 470 0.48 -15.97 10.81
CA VAL A 470 1.86 -15.84 10.35
C VAL A 470 1.97 -16.31 8.92
N TRP A 471 2.42 -15.45 8.02
CA TRP A 471 2.82 -15.83 6.67
C TRP A 471 4.33 -15.88 6.57
N HIS A 472 4.83 -16.90 5.90
CA HIS A 472 6.24 -17.00 5.58
C HIS A 472 6.46 -17.59 4.19
N SER A 473 7.66 -17.44 3.67
CA SER A 473 8.04 -17.99 2.38
C SER A 473 8.24 -19.51 2.44
N SER A 474 8.43 -20.16 1.30
CA SER A 474 8.77 -21.59 1.23
C SER A 474 10.22 -21.90 1.65
N LEU A 475 11.09 -20.89 1.76
CA LEU A 475 12.51 -21.03 2.08
C LEU A 475 12.74 -21.29 3.57
N ARG A 476 13.68 -22.20 3.87
CA ARG A 476 13.98 -22.78 5.19
C ARG A 476 14.13 -21.73 6.28
N ARG A 477 14.96 -20.71 6.03
CA ARG A 477 15.23 -19.64 7.00
C ARG A 477 13.97 -18.93 7.51
N THR A 478 12.96 -18.72 6.66
CA THR A 478 11.69 -18.11 7.09
C THR A 478 10.85 -19.08 7.90
N GLY A 479 10.76 -20.35 7.48
CA GLY A 479 10.06 -21.40 8.21
C GLY A 479 10.69 -21.70 9.58
N GLN A 480 12.03 -21.72 9.66
CA GLN A 480 12.77 -21.86 10.92
C GLN A 480 12.52 -20.67 11.85
N THR A 481 12.51 -19.44 11.32
CA THR A 481 12.20 -18.24 12.12
C THR A 481 10.76 -18.29 12.64
N ALA A 482 9.83 -18.78 11.82
CA ALA A 482 8.42 -18.92 12.19
C ALA A 482 8.17 -20.05 13.21
N SER A 483 9.05 -21.05 13.28
CA SER A 483 8.79 -22.34 13.93
C SER A 483 8.35 -22.24 15.40
N LEU A 484 8.90 -21.27 16.14
CA LEU A 484 8.64 -21.08 17.56
C LEU A 484 7.44 -20.17 17.87
N LEU A 485 6.80 -19.59 16.85
CA LEU A 485 5.62 -18.75 17.04
C LEU A 485 4.39 -19.60 17.36
N PRO A 486 3.56 -19.24 18.35
CA PRO A 486 2.38 -20.01 18.74
C PRO A 486 1.15 -19.79 17.83
N TYR A 487 1.33 -19.14 16.68
CA TYR A 487 0.25 -18.75 15.77
C TYR A 487 0.10 -19.72 14.58
N PRO A 488 -1.07 -19.76 13.91
CA PRO A 488 -1.24 -20.44 12.62
C PRO A 488 -0.24 -19.92 11.59
N LYS A 489 0.41 -20.84 10.88
CA LYS A 489 1.45 -20.53 9.88
C LYS A 489 0.98 -20.93 8.50
N LEU A 490 1.05 -20.01 7.54
CA LEU A 490 0.73 -20.23 6.14
C LEU A 490 1.97 -20.00 5.28
N VAL A 491 2.27 -20.95 4.41
CA VAL A 491 3.40 -20.89 3.49
C VAL A 491 2.94 -20.26 2.17
N TRP A 492 3.61 -19.21 1.74
CA TRP A 492 3.36 -18.54 0.48
C TRP A 492 4.61 -18.57 -0.39
N LYS A 493 4.57 -19.34 -1.49
CA LYS A 493 5.68 -19.35 -2.46
C LYS A 493 5.91 -17.97 -3.07
N SER A 494 4.85 -17.18 -3.24
CA SER A 494 4.95 -15.78 -3.69
C SER A 494 5.71 -14.86 -2.73
N LEU A 495 6.04 -15.30 -1.50
CA LEU A 495 6.90 -14.56 -0.57
C LEU A 495 8.37 -14.98 -0.66
N ASP A 496 8.76 -15.91 -1.53
CA ASP A 496 10.17 -16.30 -1.70
C ASP A 496 11.01 -15.13 -2.17
N GLU A 497 12.27 -15.09 -1.74
CA GLU A 497 13.20 -13.99 -2.08
C GLU A 497 13.29 -13.82 -3.60
N LEU A 498 13.63 -12.60 -4.03
CA LEU A 498 13.93 -12.30 -5.43
C LEU A 498 14.94 -13.32 -5.97
N ASP A 499 14.59 -13.97 -7.08
CA ASP A 499 15.42 -14.98 -7.73
C ASP A 499 16.63 -14.30 -8.41
N ALA A 500 17.84 -14.60 -7.94
CA ALA A 500 19.07 -14.07 -8.50
C ALA A 500 19.59 -14.87 -9.71
N GLY A 501 18.88 -15.91 -10.14
CA GLY A 501 19.21 -16.71 -11.32
C GLY A 501 20.62 -17.29 -11.24
N VAL A 502 21.45 -17.02 -12.25
CA VAL A 502 22.85 -17.49 -12.28
C VAL A 502 23.72 -16.93 -11.15
N CYS A 503 23.29 -15.84 -10.49
CA CYS A 503 24.00 -15.21 -9.39
C CYS A 503 23.58 -15.75 -8.01
N ASP A 504 22.72 -16.77 -7.97
CA ASP A 504 22.25 -17.37 -6.72
C ASP A 504 23.41 -18.03 -5.94
N GLY A 505 23.52 -17.75 -4.65
CA GLY A 505 24.60 -18.24 -3.81
C GLY A 505 25.96 -17.54 -3.98
N MET A 506 26.04 -16.47 -4.78
CA MET A 506 27.25 -15.66 -4.94
C MET A 506 27.27 -14.46 -3.98
N THR A 507 28.47 -13.99 -3.65
CA THR A 507 28.69 -12.68 -3.02
C THR A 507 28.63 -11.57 -4.05
N TYR A 508 28.36 -10.33 -3.63
CA TYR A 508 28.39 -9.18 -4.55
C TYR A 508 29.75 -8.99 -5.22
N LYS A 509 30.86 -9.28 -4.52
CA LYS A 509 32.21 -9.21 -5.08
C LYS A 509 32.45 -10.25 -6.17
N GLU A 510 31.94 -11.47 -5.99
CA GLU A 510 31.99 -12.50 -7.03
C GLU A 510 31.16 -12.09 -8.25
N ILE A 511 29.96 -11.50 -8.05
CA ILE A 511 29.14 -11.00 -9.15
C ILE A 511 29.87 -9.90 -9.92
N GLU A 512 30.49 -8.94 -9.24
CA GLU A 512 31.28 -7.88 -9.88
C GLU A 512 32.47 -8.46 -10.68
N THR A 513 33.05 -9.56 -10.22
CA THR A 513 34.20 -10.22 -10.88
C THR A 513 33.78 -11.06 -12.08
N PHE A 514 32.73 -11.88 -11.94
CA PHE A 514 32.31 -12.85 -12.96
C PHE A 514 31.26 -12.29 -13.93
N TYR A 515 30.51 -11.27 -13.52
CA TYR A 515 29.44 -10.62 -14.29
C TYR A 515 29.48 -9.08 -14.11
N PRO A 516 30.58 -8.40 -14.47
CA PRO A 516 30.75 -6.96 -14.27
C PRO A 516 29.65 -6.14 -14.98
N GLU A 517 29.20 -6.58 -16.15
CA GLU A 517 28.11 -5.95 -16.90
C GLU A 517 26.76 -6.01 -16.17
N ASP A 518 26.47 -7.11 -15.46
CA ASP A 518 25.28 -7.28 -14.65
C ASP A 518 25.33 -6.39 -13.40
N SER A 519 26.50 -6.28 -12.77
CA SER A 519 26.70 -5.39 -11.63
C SER A 519 26.44 -3.93 -12.03
N ALA A 520 27.04 -3.47 -13.13
CA ALA A 520 26.84 -2.11 -13.63
C ALA A 520 25.38 -1.83 -14.02
N SER A 521 24.74 -2.75 -14.76
CA SER A 521 23.34 -2.59 -15.19
C SER A 521 22.38 -2.55 -14.00
N ARG A 522 22.65 -3.34 -12.96
CA ARG A 522 21.87 -3.34 -11.72
C ARG A 522 22.04 -2.06 -10.91
N ASP A 523 23.22 -1.46 -10.91
CA ASP A 523 23.45 -0.21 -10.19
C ASP A 523 22.83 0.99 -10.91
N GLU A 524 22.78 0.97 -12.25
CA GLU A 524 22.12 1.98 -13.07
C GLU A 524 20.59 1.96 -12.91
N ASP A 525 19.95 0.79 -13.03
CA ASP A 525 18.50 0.66 -12.91
C ASP A 525 18.11 -0.61 -12.12
N LYS A 526 18.23 -0.51 -10.81
CA LYS A 526 17.99 -1.63 -9.90
C LYS A 526 16.56 -2.13 -9.89
N PHE A 527 15.58 -1.28 -10.23
CA PHE A 527 14.18 -1.67 -10.24
C PHE A 527 13.87 -2.55 -11.46
N ASN A 528 14.36 -2.15 -12.64
CA ASN A 528 14.09 -2.85 -13.89
C ASN A 528 15.12 -3.92 -14.25
N TYR A 529 16.34 -3.87 -13.70
CA TYR A 529 17.33 -4.90 -13.95
C TYR A 529 16.82 -6.29 -13.55
N ARG A 530 16.82 -7.22 -14.50
CA ARG A 530 16.45 -8.62 -14.29
C ARG A 530 17.71 -9.48 -14.32
N TYR A 531 17.93 -10.25 -13.25
CA TYR A 531 19.01 -11.25 -13.22
C TYR A 531 18.85 -12.27 -14.34
N ARG A 532 19.97 -12.76 -14.89
CA ARG A 532 19.94 -13.79 -15.94
C ARG A 532 19.34 -15.08 -15.40
N GLY A 533 18.19 -15.48 -15.95
CA GLY A 533 17.43 -16.63 -15.47
C GLY A 533 16.73 -16.40 -14.13
N GLY A 534 16.64 -15.15 -13.65
CA GLY A 534 16.00 -14.77 -12.39
C GLY A 534 14.96 -13.66 -12.56
N GLU A 535 14.79 -12.86 -11.52
CA GLU A 535 13.77 -11.82 -11.40
C GLU A 535 14.36 -10.40 -11.31
N SER A 536 13.52 -9.42 -11.64
CA SER A 536 13.69 -8.00 -11.30
C SER A 536 12.77 -7.61 -10.13
N TYR A 537 12.93 -6.41 -9.56
CA TYR A 537 11.95 -5.89 -8.59
C TYR A 537 10.57 -5.69 -9.24
N ARG A 538 10.52 -5.36 -10.53
CA ARG A 538 9.28 -5.32 -11.33
C ARG A 538 8.57 -6.68 -11.34
N ASP A 539 9.30 -7.78 -11.54
CA ASP A 539 8.73 -9.13 -11.50
C ASP A 539 8.20 -9.48 -10.11
N VAL A 540 8.92 -9.07 -9.06
CA VAL A 540 8.48 -9.23 -7.67
C VAL A 540 7.17 -8.47 -7.42
N VAL A 541 7.01 -7.24 -7.91
CA VAL A 541 5.77 -6.48 -7.79
C VAL A 541 4.59 -7.23 -8.43
N VAL A 542 4.77 -7.76 -9.65
CA VAL A 542 3.73 -8.56 -10.31
C VAL A 542 3.41 -9.83 -9.52
N ARG A 543 4.44 -10.55 -9.03
CA ARG A 543 4.28 -11.78 -8.23
C ARG A 543 3.58 -11.54 -6.88
N LEU A 544 3.77 -10.37 -6.29
CA LEU A 544 3.20 -10.01 -4.98
C LEU A 544 1.79 -9.45 -5.06
N GLU A 545 1.24 -9.22 -6.25
CA GLU A 545 -0.14 -8.71 -6.38
C GLU A 545 -1.18 -9.55 -5.60
N PRO A 546 -1.23 -10.89 -5.72
CA PRO A 546 -2.15 -11.70 -4.92
C PRO A 546 -1.92 -11.60 -3.40
N VAL A 547 -0.67 -11.38 -2.98
CA VAL A 547 -0.31 -11.17 -1.58
C VAL A 547 -0.88 -9.84 -1.09
N ILE A 548 -0.76 -8.76 -1.87
CA ILE A 548 -1.35 -7.46 -1.56
C ILE A 548 -2.88 -7.55 -1.43
N MET A 549 -3.54 -8.27 -2.34
CA MET A 549 -5.00 -8.48 -2.27
C MET A 549 -5.40 -9.15 -0.95
N GLU A 550 -4.69 -10.20 -0.57
CA GLU A 550 -5.01 -10.92 0.66
C GLU A 550 -4.64 -10.09 1.91
N LEU A 551 -3.54 -9.31 1.90
CA LEU A 551 -3.19 -8.39 2.99
C LEU A 551 -4.21 -7.26 3.19
N GLU A 552 -4.87 -6.83 2.12
CA GLU A 552 -5.96 -5.86 2.22
C GLU A 552 -7.23 -6.46 2.84
N ARG A 553 -7.38 -7.79 2.82
CA ARG A 553 -8.54 -8.53 3.33
C ARG A 553 -8.37 -9.06 4.77
N GLN A 554 -7.13 -9.33 5.18
CA GLN A 554 -6.80 -9.96 6.46
C GLN A 554 -6.83 -8.97 7.63
N SER A 555 -6.98 -9.51 8.85
CA SER A 555 -6.87 -8.74 10.10
C SER A 555 -5.40 -8.61 10.53
N ASN A 556 -5.05 -8.93 11.78
CA ASN A 556 -3.66 -8.86 12.21
C ASN A 556 -2.84 -9.96 11.54
N ILE A 557 -1.68 -9.58 11.02
CA ILE A 557 -0.80 -10.51 10.33
C ILE A 557 0.67 -10.23 10.58
N LEU A 558 1.47 -11.28 10.72
CA LEU A 558 2.93 -11.21 10.73
C LEU A 558 3.49 -11.87 9.46
N ILE A 559 4.26 -11.10 8.69
CA ILE A 559 4.95 -11.58 7.50
C ILE A 559 6.43 -11.78 7.85
N ILE A 560 6.90 -13.03 7.74
CA ILE A 560 8.31 -13.38 7.83
C ILE A 560 8.84 -13.59 6.41
N GLY A 561 9.42 -12.54 5.85
CA GLY A 561 9.87 -12.49 4.45
C GLY A 561 11.37 -12.31 4.32
N HIS A 562 11.74 -11.75 3.18
CA HIS A 562 13.12 -11.48 2.80
C HIS A 562 13.33 -10.02 2.43
N GLN A 563 14.55 -9.62 2.11
CA GLN A 563 14.87 -8.21 1.98
C GLN A 563 14.15 -7.57 0.77
N ALA A 564 14.21 -8.16 -0.43
CA ALA A 564 13.58 -7.57 -1.61
C ALA A 564 12.04 -7.60 -1.50
N ILE A 565 11.51 -8.70 -0.96
CA ILE A 565 10.07 -8.91 -0.80
C ILE A 565 9.45 -7.92 0.17
N LEU A 566 10.05 -7.73 1.34
CA LEU A 566 9.52 -6.80 2.33
C LEU A 566 9.66 -5.34 1.88
N ARG A 567 10.68 -5.00 1.07
CA ARG A 567 10.76 -3.67 0.43
C ARG A 567 9.56 -3.41 -0.48
N ALA A 568 9.21 -4.37 -1.34
CA ALA A 568 8.09 -4.23 -2.25
C ALA A 568 6.74 -4.10 -1.52
N LEU A 569 6.52 -4.89 -0.46
CA LEU A 569 5.33 -4.79 0.39
C LEU A 569 5.30 -3.48 1.18
N TYR A 570 6.42 -3.07 1.77
CA TYR A 570 6.52 -1.81 2.52
C TYR A 570 6.29 -0.60 1.61
N ALA A 571 6.83 -0.63 0.38
CA ALA A 571 6.59 0.39 -0.63
C ALA A 571 5.09 0.56 -0.93
N TYR A 572 4.36 -0.55 -1.08
CA TYR A 572 2.91 -0.50 -1.23
C TYR A 572 2.21 0.17 -0.04
N PHE A 573 2.53 -0.19 1.21
CA PHE A 573 1.83 0.39 2.35
C PHE A 573 2.21 1.84 2.65
N MET A 574 3.43 2.24 2.31
CA MET A 574 3.95 3.58 2.60
C MET A 574 3.85 4.53 1.41
N GLY A 575 3.51 4.02 0.21
CA GLY A 575 3.35 4.83 -1.00
C GLY A 575 4.67 5.29 -1.62
N TYR A 576 5.76 4.53 -1.44
CA TYR A 576 7.03 4.79 -2.13
C TYR A 576 6.92 4.50 -3.62
N ASP A 577 7.67 5.26 -4.42
CA ASP A 577 7.75 5.03 -5.86
C ASP A 577 8.74 3.90 -6.23
N GLN A 578 8.83 3.60 -7.53
CA GLN A 578 9.68 2.54 -8.07
C GLN A 578 11.18 2.84 -7.94
N ASN A 579 11.57 4.12 -7.90
CA ASN A 579 12.96 4.54 -7.79
C ASN A 579 13.45 4.34 -6.35
N GLU A 580 12.57 4.57 -5.37
CA GLU A 580 12.88 4.42 -3.94
C GLU A 580 12.80 2.95 -3.48
N LEU A 581 11.87 2.17 -4.03
CA LEU A 581 11.53 0.81 -3.58
C LEU A 581 12.75 -0.11 -3.39
N PRO A 582 13.70 -0.26 -4.35
CA PRO A 582 14.84 -1.18 -4.21
C PRO A 582 15.87 -0.80 -3.14
N TYR A 583 15.74 0.40 -2.56
CA TYR A 583 16.71 0.99 -1.62
C TYR A 583 16.14 1.15 -0.20
N ILE A 584 14.85 0.90 0.01
CA ILE A 584 14.21 0.91 1.32
C ILE A 584 15.01 0.03 2.31
N LYS A 585 15.35 0.58 3.48
CA LYS A 585 16.11 -0.15 4.50
C LYS A 585 15.17 -1.08 5.28
N ILE A 586 15.40 -2.39 5.17
CA ILE A 586 14.72 -3.44 5.95
C ILE A 586 15.81 -4.28 6.64
N PRO A 587 16.23 -3.92 7.86
CA PRO A 587 17.33 -4.58 8.57
C PRO A 587 16.93 -5.99 9.07
N LEU A 588 17.93 -6.82 9.35
CA LEU A 588 17.73 -8.08 10.06
C LEU A 588 17.31 -7.83 11.51
N HIS A 589 16.65 -8.82 12.11
CA HIS A 589 16.28 -8.88 13.53
C HIS A 589 15.44 -7.68 14.01
N THR A 590 14.68 -7.08 13.10
CA THR A 590 13.81 -5.95 13.37
C THR A 590 12.41 -6.29 12.89
N VAL A 591 11.42 -6.02 13.73
CA VAL A 591 10.00 -6.11 13.38
C VAL A 591 9.50 -4.69 13.10
N ILE A 592 8.93 -4.48 11.92
CA ILE A 592 8.28 -3.24 11.52
C ILE A 592 6.78 -3.44 11.72
N LYS A 593 6.14 -2.57 12.50
CA LYS A 593 4.69 -2.59 12.68
C LYS A 593 4.05 -1.52 11.79
N LEU A 594 3.13 -1.94 10.94
CA LEU A 594 2.32 -1.05 10.11
C LEU A 594 0.89 -1.02 10.63
N THR A 595 0.35 0.17 10.87
CA THR A 595 -1.06 0.36 11.22
C THR A 595 -1.74 1.13 10.09
N PRO A 596 -2.45 0.46 9.16
CA PRO A 596 -3.22 1.11 8.12
C PRO A 596 -4.33 1.97 8.73
N LYS A 597 -4.43 3.22 8.28
CA LYS A 597 -5.46 4.21 8.64
C LYS A 597 -6.17 4.71 7.39
N ALA A 598 -7.25 5.46 7.57
CA ALA A 598 -8.06 5.98 6.46
C ALA A 598 -7.28 6.89 5.48
N TYR A 599 -6.21 7.54 5.93
CA TYR A 599 -5.45 8.48 5.09
C TYR A 599 -3.99 8.08 4.89
N GLY A 600 -3.55 6.93 5.41
CA GLY A 600 -2.12 6.59 5.37
C GLY A 600 -1.82 5.35 6.20
N THR A 601 -0.54 5.03 6.33
CA THR A 601 -0.08 3.95 7.20
C THR A 601 0.87 4.56 8.20
N THR A 602 0.68 4.27 9.49
CA THR A 602 1.64 4.68 10.53
C THR A 602 2.64 3.54 10.75
N PRO A 603 3.95 3.76 10.50
CA PRO A 603 4.98 2.81 10.90
C PRO A 603 5.32 2.99 12.38
N PHE A 604 5.61 1.89 13.07
CA PHE A 604 6.16 1.85 14.43
C PHE A 604 7.28 0.83 14.50
#